data_AF-A0A7S0ALJ4-F1
#
_entry.id   AF-A0A7S0ALJ4-F1
#
_cell.length_a   1.000
_cell.length_b   1.000
_cell.length_c   1.000
_cell.angle_alpha   90.00
_cell.angle_beta   90.00
_cell.angle_gamma   90.00
#
_symmetry.space_group_name_H-M   'P 1'
#
loop_
_entity.id
_entity.type
_entity.pdbx_description
1 polymer ?
#
loop_
_entity_poly.entity_id
_entity_poly.type
_entity_poly.pdbx_seq_one_letter_code
_entity_poly.pdbx_strand_id
1 'polypeptide(L)'
;HSFLLMPRKMACWRRRRRTPVPTVAAMFVIVASALILSPAALGFSVRSRTTCAVQYGPPSMSTSCRRMTDTEGGEEYDPRDVLGRSMRGFQSSALKTSIEPGDTVVCKREIPSLSIIENASYEVDSIYAQYFDDETQTIVKQQLSSLDAPMPPNSERYVTLYSPVYHTDGVPVVVSPEEVGLASVRSELNSAAWLAIPGFFWVFVASSFYNIYHERTGGSFVDAFWGR
;
A
#
# COMPACT_ATOMS: atom_id res chain seq x y z
N HIS A 1 12.63 -56.36 -73.15
CA HIS A 1 13.81 -55.87 -72.41
C HIS A 1 13.34 -54.82 -71.41
N SER A 2 13.06 -55.28 -70.19
CA SER A 2 12.45 -54.51 -69.11
C SER A 2 13.56 -53.93 -68.24
N PHE A 3 13.60 -52.61 -68.05
CA PHE A 3 14.46 -51.97 -67.06
C PHE A 3 13.58 -51.26 -66.01
N LEU A 4 13.52 -51.90 -64.83
CA LEU A 4 12.97 -51.38 -63.59
C LEU A 4 13.89 -50.28 -63.04
N LEU A 5 13.39 -49.05 -62.96
CA LEU A 5 14.01 -47.94 -62.24
C LEU A 5 13.31 -47.77 -60.90
N MET A 6 13.93 -48.27 -59.82
CA MET A 6 13.52 -48.00 -58.45
C MET A 6 14.06 -46.64 -57.97
N PRO A 7 13.26 -45.82 -57.26
CA PRO A 7 13.77 -44.63 -56.58
C PRO A 7 14.39 -45.00 -55.22
N ARG A 8 15.67 -44.68 -55.05
CA ARG A 8 16.38 -44.73 -53.77
C ARG A 8 15.80 -43.69 -52.81
N LYS A 9 15.18 -44.13 -51.71
CA LYS A 9 14.84 -43.29 -50.57
C LYS A 9 16.12 -42.74 -49.93
N MET A 10 16.38 -41.44 -50.06
CA MET A 10 17.36 -40.74 -49.25
C MET A 10 16.79 -40.52 -47.84
N ALA A 11 17.22 -41.34 -46.89
CA ALA A 11 17.00 -41.10 -45.48
C ALA A 11 17.89 -39.92 -45.04
N CYS A 12 17.30 -38.72 -44.97
CA CYS A 12 17.94 -37.53 -44.42
C CYS A 12 18.07 -37.71 -42.89
N TRP A 13 19.21 -38.24 -42.44
CA TRP A 13 19.54 -38.40 -41.03
C TRP A 13 19.87 -37.03 -40.43
N ARG A 14 18.83 -36.30 -39.99
CA ARG A 14 18.95 -34.99 -39.33
C ARG A 14 19.55 -35.20 -37.94
N ARG A 15 20.89 -35.14 -37.87
CA ARG A 15 21.72 -35.22 -36.66
C ARG A 15 21.30 -34.12 -35.68
N ARG A 16 20.38 -34.43 -34.75
CA ARG A 16 20.02 -33.58 -33.61
C ARG A 16 21.29 -33.34 -32.79
N ARG A 17 21.92 -32.17 -32.98
CA ARG A 17 22.96 -31.68 -32.05
C ARG A 17 22.27 -31.48 -30.70
N ARG A 18 22.56 -32.37 -29.75
CA ARG A 18 22.29 -32.12 -28.32
C ARG A 18 23.21 -30.98 -27.91
N THR A 19 22.69 -29.76 -27.88
CA THR A 19 23.37 -28.65 -27.21
C THR A 19 23.38 -28.95 -25.71
N PRO A 20 24.53 -28.92 -25.04
CA PRO A 20 24.58 -29.09 -23.59
C PRO A 20 23.75 -27.98 -22.95
N VAL A 21 22.72 -28.35 -22.20
CA VAL A 21 21.98 -27.41 -21.36
C VAL A 21 22.98 -26.87 -20.34
N PRO A 22 23.10 -25.55 -20.15
CA PRO A 22 24.14 -24.97 -19.31
C PRO A 22 23.96 -25.43 -17.86
N THR A 23 24.91 -26.23 -17.38
CA THR A 23 25.04 -26.75 -16.02
C THR A 23 25.03 -25.64 -14.96
N VAL A 24 25.27 -24.40 -15.38
CA VAL A 24 25.22 -23.19 -14.54
C VAL A 24 23.80 -22.94 -14.01
N ALA A 25 22.75 -23.21 -14.81
CA ALA A 25 21.36 -22.99 -14.37
C ALA A 25 20.92 -23.96 -13.26
N ALA A 26 21.46 -25.18 -13.24
CA ALA A 26 21.15 -26.16 -12.20
C ALA A 26 21.81 -25.83 -10.85
N MET A 27 23.00 -25.19 -10.87
CA MET A 27 23.71 -24.80 -9.65
C MET A 27 23.00 -23.66 -8.89
N PHE A 28 22.38 -22.70 -9.59
CA PHE A 28 21.65 -21.61 -8.94
C PHE A 28 20.37 -22.08 -8.23
N VAL A 29 19.70 -23.11 -8.74
CA VAL A 29 18.50 -23.69 -8.11
C VAL A 29 18.85 -24.36 -6.77
N ILE A 30 19.99 -25.04 -6.69
CA ILE A 30 20.41 -25.77 -5.48
C ILE A 30 20.80 -24.80 -4.35
N VAL A 31 21.52 -23.72 -4.67
CA VAL A 31 21.92 -22.71 -3.66
C VAL A 31 20.71 -21.94 -3.13
N ALA A 32 19.71 -21.66 -3.98
CA ALA A 32 18.47 -20.99 -3.54
C ALA A 32 17.60 -21.88 -2.63
N SER A 33 17.54 -23.19 -2.87
CA SER A 33 16.79 -24.13 -2.01
C SER A 33 17.42 -24.35 -0.63
N ALA A 34 18.74 -24.18 -0.48
CA ALA A 34 19.40 -24.34 0.82
C ALA A 34 19.11 -23.18 1.79
N LEU A 35 18.72 -22.00 1.29
CA LEU A 35 18.34 -20.84 2.12
C LEU A 35 16.90 -20.90 2.66
N ILE A 36 16.06 -21.79 2.14
CA ILE A 36 14.63 -21.89 2.52
C ILE A 36 14.42 -22.86 3.70
N LEU A 37 15.42 -23.67 4.07
CA LEU A 37 15.30 -24.73 5.08
C LEU A 37 15.69 -24.35 6.53
N SER A 38 15.87 -23.06 6.83
CA SER A 38 15.98 -22.58 8.22
C SER A 38 14.86 -21.60 8.61
N PRO A 39 13.62 -22.06 8.87
CA PRO A 39 12.56 -21.21 9.37
C PRO A 39 12.60 -20.99 10.90
N ALA A 40 13.58 -21.52 11.62
CA ALA A 40 13.54 -21.59 13.09
C ALA A 40 14.00 -20.33 13.85
N ALA A 41 14.43 -19.25 13.18
CA ALA A 41 15.05 -18.10 13.87
C ALA A 41 14.31 -16.76 13.77
N LEU A 42 13.19 -16.68 13.04
CA LEU A 42 12.43 -15.43 12.94
C LEU A 42 10.99 -15.66 13.40
N GLY A 43 10.78 -15.46 14.71
CA GLY A 43 9.47 -15.39 15.32
C GLY A 43 8.68 -14.19 14.83
N PHE A 44 8.11 -14.27 13.64
CA PHE A 44 7.11 -13.32 13.16
C PHE A 44 5.72 -13.83 13.58
N SER A 45 5.29 -13.41 14.77
CA SER A 45 3.92 -13.54 15.22
C SER A 45 3.08 -12.42 14.61
N VAL A 46 2.52 -12.64 13.42
CA VAL A 46 1.51 -11.75 12.85
C VAL A 46 0.17 -12.13 13.46
N ARG A 47 -0.21 -11.43 14.53
CA ARG A 47 -1.51 -11.58 15.19
C ARG A 47 -2.54 -10.72 14.45
N SER A 48 -3.08 -11.22 13.34
CA SER A 48 -4.33 -10.67 12.79
C SER A 48 -5.49 -11.04 13.72
N ARG A 49 -6.05 -10.06 14.42
CA ARG A 49 -7.37 -10.15 15.05
C ARG A 49 -8.31 -9.24 14.27
N THR A 50 -9.22 -9.84 13.53
CA THR A 50 -10.30 -9.13 12.85
C THR A 50 -11.59 -9.93 13.07
N THR A 51 -12.28 -9.63 14.17
CA THR A 51 -13.72 -9.91 14.33
C THR A 51 -14.26 -9.02 15.44
N CYS A 52 -15.01 -7.98 15.07
CA CYS A 52 -15.95 -7.32 15.97
C CYS A 52 -17.20 -6.97 15.16
N ALA A 53 -18.30 -7.67 15.45
CA ALA A 53 -19.63 -7.27 15.02
C ALA A 53 -20.01 -5.96 15.73
N VAL A 54 -20.53 -4.99 14.97
CA VAL A 54 -20.96 -3.68 15.49
C VAL A 54 -22.43 -3.76 15.87
N GLN A 55 -22.70 -3.51 17.16
CA GLN A 55 -24.03 -3.39 17.73
C GLN A 55 -24.37 -1.89 17.80
N TYR A 56 -25.39 -1.46 17.06
CA TYR A 56 -25.81 -0.06 17.02
C TYR A 56 -26.60 0.30 18.29
N GLY A 57 -26.13 1.32 19.01
CA GLY A 57 -26.87 2.05 20.02
C GLY A 57 -26.94 3.54 19.64
N PRO A 58 -28.06 4.24 19.91
CA PRO A 58 -28.27 5.61 19.43
C PRO A 58 -27.52 6.65 20.29
N PRO A 59 -26.94 7.72 19.69
CA PRO A 59 -26.29 8.77 20.44
C PRO A 59 -27.26 9.90 20.84
N SER A 60 -27.05 10.41 22.05
CA SER A 60 -27.66 11.63 22.58
C SER A 60 -26.93 12.88 22.10
N MET A 61 -27.70 13.89 21.70
CA MET A 61 -27.25 15.17 21.17
C MET A 61 -26.39 15.98 22.15
N SER A 62 -25.38 16.68 21.63
CA SER A 62 -24.97 17.99 22.15
C SER A 62 -24.25 18.83 21.08
N THR A 63 -24.86 19.98 20.84
CA THR A 63 -24.64 21.07 19.89
C THR A 63 -23.35 21.89 20.07
N SER A 64 -23.00 22.64 18.98
CA SER A 64 -22.37 23.98 18.95
C SER A 64 -20.82 24.00 18.79
N CYS A 65 -20.15 24.72 17.87
CA CYS A 65 -20.53 25.85 17.02
C CYS A 65 -19.53 26.07 15.84
N ARG A 66 -20.07 26.20 14.62
CA ARG A 66 -19.68 26.94 13.39
C ARG A 66 -18.24 27.47 13.14
N ARG A 67 -17.78 27.20 11.91
CA ARG A 67 -17.46 28.26 10.92
C ARG A 67 -18.08 27.89 9.57
N MET A 68 -19.18 28.58 9.23
CA MET A 68 -19.91 28.47 7.97
C MET A 68 -19.17 29.23 6.87
N THR A 69 -18.90 28.53 5.77
CA THR A 69 -18.99 29.11 4.43
C THR A 69 -20.35 28.74 3.89
N ASP A 70 -21.24 29.72 3.82
CA ASP A 70 -22.56 29.58 3.19
C ASP A 70 -22.34 29.32 1.69
N THR A 71 -22.61 28.09 1.26
CA THR A 71 -23.01 27.81 -0.12
C THR A 71 -24.27 26.97 0.01
N GLU A 72 -25.41 27.65 -0.05
CA GLU A 72 -26.73 27.03 -0.12
C GLU A 72 -26.85 26.29 -1.45
N GLY A 73 -26.34 25.07 -1.48
CA GLY A 73 -26.68 24.05 -2.45
C GLY A 73 -27.03 22.81 -1.64
N GLY A 74 -28.24 22.29 -1.80
CA GLY A 74 -28.55 20.95 -1.33
C GLY A 74 -27.69 19.97 -2.12
N GLU A 75 -26.45 19.76 -1.68
CA GLU A 75 -25.55 18.78 -2.25
C GLU A 75 -26.07 17.40 -1.84
N GLU A 76 -26.87 16.84 -2.74
CA GLU A 76 -27.06 15.41 -2.87
C GLU A 76 -25.68 14.77 -2.73
N TYR A 77 -25.49 13.98 -1.67
CA TYR A 77 -24.25 13.29 -1.37
C TYR A 77 -23.92 12.35 -2.53
N ASP A 78 -23.16 12.82 -3.53
CA ASP A 78 -22.72 12.00 -4.65
C ASP A 78 -21.46 11.23 -4.20
N PRO A 79 -21.52 9.91 -4.00
CA PRO A 79 -20.37 9.11 -3.59
C PRO A 79 -19.19 9.19 -4.57
N ARG A 80 -19.40 9.71 -5.79
CA ARG A 80 -18.35 9.91 -6.80
C ARG A 80 -17.38 11.04 -6.43
N ASP A 81 -17.83 12.07 -5.70
CA ASP A 81 -16.96 13.18 -5.30
C ASP A 81 -16.03 12.81 -4.15
N VAL A 82 -16.46 11.91 -3.27
CA VAL A 82 -15.63 11.38 -2.17
C VAL A 82 -14.44 10.60 -2.73
N LEU A 83 -14.68 9.74 -3.72
CA LEU A 83 -13.62 8.98 -4.38
C LEU A 83 -12.69 9.90 -5.19
N GLY A 84 -13.25 10.88 -5.91
CA GLY A 84 -12.47 11.85 -6.69
C GLY A 84 -11.54 12.71 -5.82
N ARG A 85 -12.05 13.21 -4.68
CA ARG A 85 -11.27 13.99 -3.72
C ARG A 85 -10.18 13.14 -3.06
N SER A 86 -10.54 11.92 -2.65
CA SER A 86 -9.58 10.97 -2.07
C SER A 86 -8.45 10.63 -3.06
N MET A 87 -8.77 10.27 -4.31
CA MET A 87 -7.76 9.93 -5.32
C MET A 87 -6.83 11.10 -5.66
N ARG A 88 -7.33 12.34 -5.66
CA ARG A 88 -6.52 13.53 -5.91
C ARG A 88 -5.52 13.77 -4.77
N GLY A 89 -5.96 13.64 -3.51
CA GLY A 89 -5.09 13.71 -2.34
C GLY A 89 -4.02 12.62 -2.33
N PHE A 90 -4.38 11.39 -2.67
CA PHE A 90 -3.43 10.27 -2.75
C PHE A 90 -2.28 10.51 -3.72
N GLN A 91 -2.53 11.08 -4.90
CA GLN A 91 -1.47 11.32 -5.89
C GLN A 91 -0.48 12.40 -5.46
N SER A 92 -0.96 13.47 -4.81
CA SER A 92 -0.09 14.53 -4.29
C SER A 92 0.71 14.08 -3.08
N SER A 93 0.11 13.30 -2.18
CA SER A 93 0.75 12.87 -0.93
C SER A 93 1.68 11.68 -1.11
N ALA A 94 1.48 10.83 -2.13
CA ALA A 94 2.33 9.66 -2.36
C ALA A 94 3.79 10.00 -2.74
N LEU A 95 4.04 11.19 -3.29
CA LEU A 95 5.36 11.59 -3.77
C LEU A 95 6.14 12.43 -2.75
N LYS A 96 5.46 13.13 -1.85
CA LYS A 96 6.10 14.00 -0.86
C LYS A 96 6.70 13.21 0.30
N THR A 97 7.76 13.75 0.88
CA THR A 97 8.37 13.22 2.12
C THR A 97 7.84 13.90 3.37
N SER A 98 7.52 15.19 3.27
CA SER A 98 6.93 16.00 4.33
C SER A 98 5.41 15.97 4.25
N ILE A 99 4.76 15.97 5.41
CA ILE A 99 3.29 16.02 5.53
C ILE A 99 2.85 17.49 5.58
N GLU A 100 1.98 17.89 4.66
CA GLU A 100 1.39 19.23 4.55
C GLU A 100 -0.14 19.18 4.78
N PRO A 101 -0.78 20.31 5.13
CA PRO A 101 -2.24 20.40 5.10
C PRO A 101 -2.80 20.06 3.71
N GLY A 102 -3.89 19.30 3.68
CA GLY A 102 -4.50 18.71 2.48
C GLY A 102 -3.92 17.34 2.08
N ASP A 103 -2.86 16.87 2.73
CA ASP A 103 -2.32 15.54 2.45
C ASP A 103 -3.13 14.43 3.12
N THR A 104 -3.12 13.26 2.49
CA THR A 104 -3.69 12.03 3.07
C THR A 104 -2.63 11.33 3.92
N VAL A 105 -2.98 11.02 5.17
CA VAL A 105 -2.12 10.33 6.15
C VAL A 105 -2.79 9.05 6.65
N VAL A 106 -1.98 8.11 7.13
CA VAL A 106 -2.46 6.84 7.70
C VAL A 106 -2.17 6.83 9.20
N CYS A 107 -3.17 6.47 9.99
CA CYS A 107 -3.05 6.38 11.45
C CYS A 107 -2.55 4.98 11.86
N LYS A 108 -1.54 4.90 12.73
CA LYS A 108 -0.97 3.63 13.21
C LYS A 108 -1.51 3.16 14.55
N ARG A 109 -2.16 4.05 15.31
CA ARG A 109 -2.76 3.73 16.59
C ARG A 109 -4.23 4.12 16.56
N GLU A 110 -5.05 3.26 17.14
CA GLU A 110 -6.49 3.47 17.28
C GLU A 110 -6.78 4.40 18.47
N ILE A 111 -7.68 5.37 18.29
CA ILE A 111 -8.24 6.18 19.38
C ILE A 111 -9.77 6.17 19.23
N PRO A 112 -10.47 5.19 19.86
CA PRO A 112 -11.91 5.02 19.68
C PRO A 112 -12.75 6.22 20.15
N SER A 113 -12.29 6.94 21.18
CA SER A 113 -12.97 8.13 21.71
C SER A 113 -13.08 9.26 20.70
N LEU A 114 -12.22 9.27 19.70
CA LEU A 114 -12.16 10.29 18.65
C LEU A 114 -12.54 9.73 17.28
N SER A 115 -13.13 8.52 17.23
CA SER A 115 -13.46 7.81 15.97
C SER A 115 -12.26 7.58 15.04
N ILE A 116 -11.04 7.51 15.59
CA ILE A 116 -9.84 7.23 14.81
C ILE A 116 -9.59 5.72 14.81
N ILE A 117 -9.81 5.11 13.64
CA ILE A 117 -9.53 3.71 13.35
C ILE A 117 -8.07 3.51 12.89
N GLU A 118 -7.44 2.44 13.37
CA GLU A 118 -6.11 2.01 12.95
C GLU A 118 -6.05 1.64 11.45
N ASN A 119 -4.96 1.99 10.78
CA ASN A 119 -4.69 1.72 9.36
C ASN A 119 -5.73 2.32 8.40
N ALA A 120 -6.59 3.23 8.87
CA ALA A 120 -7.44 4.05 8.05
C ALA A 120 -6.71 5.30 7.55
N SER A 121 -7.17 5.82 6.40
CA SER A 121 -6.67 7.06 5.82
C SER A 121 -7.53 8.25 6.21
N TYR A 122 -6.86 9.37 6.51
CA TYR A 122 -7.46 10.63 6.92
C TYR A 122 -6.81 11.77 6.14
N GLU A 123 -7.58 12.81 5.87
CA GLU A 123 -7.10 14.06 5.29
C GLU A 123 -6.64 14.98 6.42
N VAL A 124 -5.47 15.58 6.28
CA VAL A 124 -4.97 16.59 7.22
C VAL A 124 -5.62 17.92 6.88
N ASP A 125 -6.45 18.47 7.77
CA ASP A 125 -7.12 19.75 7.54
C ASP A 125 -6.18 20.93 7.84
N SER A 126 -5.57 20.92 9.02
CA SER A 126 -4.59 21.92 9.44
C SER A 126 -3.59 21.37 10.45
N ILE A 127 -2.41 21.97 10.46
CA ILE A 127 -1.32 21.68 11.41
C ILE A 127 -1.04 22.98 12.17
N TYR A 128 -0.97 22.90 13.49
CA TYR A 128 -0.61 24.06 14.32
C TYR A 128 0.21 23.65 15.53
N ALA A 129 1.10 24.55 15.96
CA ALA A 129 1.75 24.49 17.25
C ALA A 129 0.91 25.26 18.27
N GLN A 130 0.79 24.71 19.47
CA GLN A 130 0.13 25.35 20.59
C GLN A 130 1.13 25.53 21.72
N TYR A 131 1.23 26.74 22.26
CA TYR A 131 2.04 27.03 23.43
C TYR A 131 1.30 27.95 24.38
N PHE A 132 1.71 27.88 25.65
CA PHE A 132 1.26 28.80 26.67
C PHE A 132 2.22 29.99 26.70
N ASP A 133 1.70 31.19 26.51
CA ASP A 133 2.46 32.42 26.61
C ASP A 133 2.34 32.98 28.03
N ASP A 134 3.45 33.00 28.76
CA ASP A 134 3.51 33.44 30.16
C ASP A 134 3.20 34.94 30.30
N GLU A 135 3.49 35.75 29.28
CA GLU A 135 3.29 37.20 29.33
C GLU A 135 1.81 37.57 29.22
N THR A 136 1.10 36.95 28.28
CA THR A 136 -0.33 37.21 28.05
C THR A 136 -1.24 36.31 28.89
N GLN A 137 -0.69 35.25 29.50
CA GLN A 137 -1.45 34.16 30.14
C GLN A 137 -2.50 33.54 29.21
N THR A 138 -2.22 33.50 27.91
CA THR A 138 -3.14 32.91 26.92
C THR A 138 -2.48 31.79 26.13
N ILE A 139 -3.31 30.88 25.63
CA ILE A 139 -2.85 29.81 24.76
C ILE A 139 -2.84 30.32 23.32
N VAL A 140 -1.66 30.46 22.75
CA VAL A 140 -1.46 30.92 21.38
C VAL A 140 -1.38 29.71 20.45
N LYS A 141 -2.13 29.77 19.35
CA LYS A 141 -2.08 28.77 18.27
C LYS A 141 -1.36 29.37 17.07
N GLN A 142 -0.22 28.80 16.71
CA GLN A 142 0.55 29.18 15.54
C GLN A 142 0.37 28.13 14.44
N GLN A 143 -0.19 28.54 13.31
CA GLN A 143 -0.36 27.64 12.17
C GLN A 143 0.99 27.29 11.54
N LEU A 144 1.18 26.01 11.21
CA LEU A 144 2.38 25.49 10.58
C LEU A 144 2.07 25.06 9.13
N SER A 145 3.04 25.25 8.24
CA SER A 145 2.92 24.82 6.83
C SER A 145 3.14 23.33 6.63
N SER A 146 3.90 22.68 7.53
CA SER A 146 4.26 21.27 7.44
C SER A 146 4.53 20.67 8.81
N LEU A 147 4.43 19.35 8.93
CA LEU A 147 4.69 18.64 10.19
C LEU A 147 6.15 18.79 10.66
N ASP A 148 7.09 18.84 9.72
CA ASP A 148 8.53 18.97 9.99
C ASP A 148 8.99 20.44 10.17
N ALA A 149 8.06 21.39 10.16
CA ALA A 149 8.38 22.81 10.27
C ALA A 149 9.07 23.11 11.62
N PRO A 150 10.04 24.04 11.68
CA PRO A 150 10.67 24.44 12.91
C PRO A 150 9.61 24.97 13.88
N MET A 151 9.70 24.51 15.12
CA MET A 151 8.69 24.73 16.14
C MET A 151 9.26 25.64 17.24
N PRO A 152 8.48 26.61 17.77
CA PRO A 152 8.94 27.43 18.88
C PRO A 152 9.21 26.58 20.14
N PRO A 153 10.15 27.00 21.00
CA PRO A 153 10.45 26.27 22.24
C PRO A 153 9.20 26.19 23.12
N ASN A 154 9.07 25.09 23.88
CA ASN A 154 7.95 24.82 24.79
C ASN A 154 6.56 24.78 24.12
N SER A 155 6.50 24.45 22.83
CA SER A 155 5.23 24.25 22.14
C SER A 155 5.01 22.78 21.78
N GLU A 156 3.74 22.40 21.66
CA GLU A 156 3.32 21.06 21.25
C GLU A 156 2.63 21.14 19.89
N ARG A 157 2.86 20.12 19.04
CA ARG A 157 2.22 20.05 17.72
C ARG A 157 0.89 19.33 17.82
N TYR A 158 -0.10 19.93 17.18
CA TYR A 158 -1.43 19.36 17.00
C TYR A 158 -1.77 19.33 15.52
N VAL A 159 -2.48 18.28 15.13
CA VAL A 159 -2.96 18.04 13.78
C VAL A 159 -4.47 17.86 13.82
N THR A 160 -5.15 18.48 12.88
CA THR A 160 -6.58 18.25 12.67
C THR A 160 -6.76 17.25 11.55
N LEU A 161 -7.45 16.16 11.84
CA LEU A 161 -7.72 15.07 10.92
C LEU A 161 -9.20 15.02 10.56
N TYR A 162 -9.47 14.82 9.28
CA TYR A 162 -10.81 14.66 8.76
C TYR A 162 -10.94 13.36 7.98
N SER A 163 -12.04 12.65 8.15
CA SER A 163 -12.41 11.54 7.27
C SER A 163 -13.91 11.58 7.04
N PRO A 164 -14.38 11.63 5.78
CA PRO A 164 -15.81 11.65 5.48
C PRO A 164 -16.51 10.34 5.85
N VAL A 165 -15.74 9.26 6.05
CA VAL A 165 -16.27 7.94 6.41
C VAL A 165 -16.52 7.82 7.91
N TYR A 166 -15.62 8.39 8.72
CA TYR A 166 -15.65 8.23 10.18
C TYR A 166 -16.19 9.46 10.92
N HIS A 167 -16.01 10.66 10.35
CA HIS A 167 -16.47 11.92 10.93
C HIS A 167 -17.77 12.36 10.23
N THR A 168 -18.84 11.61 10.44
CA THR A 168 -20.15 11.88 9.81
C THR A 168 -20.73 13.26 10.17
N ASP A 169 -20.33 13.82 11.31
CA ASP A 169 -20.74 15.16 11.76
C ASP A 169 -20.04 16.29 10.98
N GLY A 170 -19.09 15.98 10.09
CA GLY A 170 -18.31 16.97 9.37
C GLY A 170 -17.26 17.68 10.24
N VAL A 171 -17.10 17.27 11.50
CA VAL A 171 -16.21 17.93 12.46
C VAL A 171 -14.82 17.30 12.39
N PRO A 172 -13.75 18.07 12.11
CA PRO A 172 -12.39 17.57 12.17
C PRO A 172 -11.96 17.34 13.62
N VAL A 173 -11.14 16.32 13.82
CA VAL A 173 -10.67 15.90 15.13
C VAL A 173 -9.25 16.41 15.35
N VAL A 174 -9.02 17.05 16.50
CA VAL A 174 -7.69 17.50 16.92
C VAL A 174 -6.97 16.38 17.66
N VAL A 175 -5.75 16.07 17.24
CA VAL A 175 -4.89 15.05 17.86
C VAL A 175 -3.43 15.45 17.86
N SER A 176 -2.65 14.88 18.78
CA SER A 176 -1.19 14.96 18.69
C SER A 176 -0.67 13.89 17.71
N PRO A 177 0.34 14.22 16.88
CA PRO A 177 0.86 13.30 15.87
C PRO A 177 1.52 12.05 16.49
N GLU A 178 2.05 12.19 17.71
CA GLU A 178 2.72 11.10 18.45
C GLU A 178 1.74 10.10 19.05
N GLU A 179 0.56 10.55 19.50
CA GLU A 179 -0.48 9.67 20.04
C GLU A 179 -1.03 8.75 18.96
N VAL A 180 -1.31 9.29 17.77
CA VAL A 180 -1.92 8.56 16.66
C VAL A 180 -0.89 7.76 15.85
N GLY A 181 0.39 8.14 15.94
CA GLY A 181 1.46 7.56 15.13
C GLY A 181 1.21 7.82 13.65
N LEU A 182 1.20 9.10 13.26
CA LEU A 182 0.96 9.48 11.87
C LEU A 182 2.06 8.94 10.96
N ALA A 183 1.66 8.18 9.94
CA ALA A 183 2.53 7.67 8.90
C ALA A 183 2.14 8.30 7.56
N SER A 184 3.15 8.71 6.79
CA SER A 184 2.95 9.14 5.40
C SER A 184 2.53 7.94 4.54
N VAL A 185 1.66 8.17 3.55
CA VAL A 185 1.30 7.11 2.58
C VAL A 185 2.54 6.56 1.87
N ARG A 186 3.54 7.41 1.62
CA ARG A 186 4.80 7.01 1.02
C ARG A 186 5.60 6.03 1.87
N SER A 187 5.69 6.25 3.19
CA SER A 187 6.38 5.31 4.08
C SER A 187 5.68 3.96 4.16
N GLU A 188 4.34 3.96 4.08
CA GLU A 188 3.54 2.73 4.00
C GLU A 188 3.76 2.00 2.67
N LEU A 189 3.74 2.73 1.57
CA LEU A 189 4.00 2.18 0.24
C LEU A 189 5.41 1.58 0.16
N ASN A 190 6.42 2.25 0.71
CA ASN A 190 7.79 1.74 0.74
C ASN A 190 7.90 0.45 1.56
N SER A 191 7.22 0.39 2.71
CA SER A 191 7.18 -0.81 3.54
C SER A 191 6.50 -1.97 2.81
N ALA A 192 5.36 -1.71 2.17
CA ALA A 192 4.64 -2.68 1.36
C ALA A 192 5.46 -3.15 0.15
N ALA A 193 6.15 -2.23 -0.54
CA ALA A 193 7.02 -2.54 -1.67
C ALA A 193 8.17 -3.46 -1.24
N TRP A 194 8.79 -3.20 -0.08
CA TRP A 194 9.84 -4.05 0.46
C TRP A 194 9.35 -5.47 0.73
N LEU A 195 8.17 -5.61 1.34
CA LEU A 195 7.55 -6.91 1.59
C LEU A 195 7.17 -7.65 0.29
N ALA A 196 6.92 -6.93 -0.80
CA ALA A 196 6.57 -7.52 -2.09
C ALA A 196 7.77 -8.06 -2.90
N ILE A 197 9.01 -7.59 -2.63
CA ILE A 197 10.21 -7.96 -3.40
C ILE A 197 10.40 -9.48 -3.52
N PRO A 198 10.32 -10.28 -2.43
CA PRO A 198 10.48 -11.72 -2.55
C PRO A 198 9.40 -12.39 -3.41
N GLY A 199 8.17 -11.89 -3.37
CA GLY A 199 7.08 -12.39 -4.22
C GLY A 199 7.35 -12.11 -5.71
N PHE A 200 7.76 -10.88 -6.03
CA PHE A 200 8.11 -10.50 -7.39
C PHE A 200 9.28 -11.29 -7.95
N PHE A 201 10.27 -11.64 -7.12
CA PHE A 201 11.36 -12.52 -7.52
C PHE A 201 10.84 -13.87 -8.05
N TRP A 202 9.90 -14.52 -7.33
CA TRP A 202 9.34 -15.79 -7.78
C TRP A 202 8.49 -15.67 -9.04
N VAL A 203 7.72 -14.58 -9.18
CA VAL A 203 6.96 -14.30 -10.41
C VAL A 203 7.91 -14.16 -11.60
N PHE A 204 9.03 -13.46 -11.43
CA PHE A 204 10.04 -13.31 -12.49
C PHE A 204 10.69 -14.64 -12.87
N VAL A 205 11.03 -15.46 -11.88
CA VAL A 205 11.58 -16.81 -12.11
C VAL A 205 10.57 -17.68 -12.86
N ALA A 206 9.32 -17.73 -12.41
CA ALA A 206 8.25 -18.49 -13.06
C ALA A 206 8.01 -18.00 -14.50
N SER A 207 7.99 -16.68 -14.72
CA SER A 207 7.85 -16.10 -16.05
C SER A 207 9.02 -16.47 -16.97
N SER A 208 10.26 -16.50 -16.46
CA SER A 208 11.42 -16.92 -17.25
C SER A 208 11.32 -18.38 -17.65
N PHE A 209 10.93 -19.28 -16.73
CA PHE A 209 10.70 -20.69 -17.06
C PHE A 209 9.57 -20.87 -18.06
N TYR A 210 8.47 -20.12 -17.92
CA TYR A 210 7.35 -20.12 -18.86
C TYR A 210 7.82 -19.78 -20.28
N ASN A 211 8.55 -18.67 -20.45
CA ASN A 211 9.06 -18.24 -21.75
C ASN A 211 10.01 -19.28 -22.37
N ILE A 212 10.96 -19.80 -21.59
CA ILE A 212 11.91 -20.83 -22.06
C ILE A 212 11.20 -22.12 -22.47
N TYR A 213 10.17 -22.54 -21.72
CA TYR A 213 9.40 -23.74 -22.04
C TYR A 213 8.60 -23.57 -23.33
N HIS A 214 7.91 -22.44 -23.46
CA HIS A 214 7.06 -22.13 -24.60
C HIS A 214 7.87 -22.05 -25.91
N GLU A 215 9.04 -21.41 -25.89
CA GLU A 215 9.95 -21.35 -27.05
C GLU A 215 10.43 -22.74 -27.51
N ARG A 216 10.62 -23.68 -26.58
CA ARG A 216 11.19 -25.01 -26.90
C ARG A 216 10.16 -26.02 -27.37
N THR A 217 8.96 -25.99 -26.80
CA THR A 217 7.94 -27.00 -27.07
C THR A 217 6.83 -26.50 -27.99
N GLY A 218 6.66 -25.18 -28.13
CA GLY A 218 5.53 -24.58 -28.84
C GLY A 218 4.18 -24.89 -28.20
N GLY A 219 4.16 -25.51 -27.02
CA GLY A 219 2.97 -25.94 -26.30
C GLY A 219 2.63 -25.00 -25.15
N SER A 220 1.40 -25.07 -24.67
CA SER A 220 0.97 -24.33 -23.49
C SER A 220 1.40 -25.06 -22.20
N PHE A 221 1.48 -24.33 -21.09
CA PHE A 221 1.78 -24.94 -19.78
C PHE A 221 0.76 -26.02 -19.37
N VAL A 222 -0.47 -25.91 -19.88
CA VAL A 222 -1.57 -26.85 -19.66
C VAL A 222 -1.26 -28.21 -20.31
N ASP A 223 -0.66 -28.23 -21.51
CA ASP A 223 -0.23 -29.47 -22.18
C ASP A 223 0.86 -30.21 -21.39
N ALA A 224 1.69 -29.47 -20.66
CA ALA A 224 2.77 -30.03 -19.84
C ALA A 224 2.23 -30.76 -18.59
N PHE A 225 1.14 -30.25 -18.02
CA PHE A 225 0.59 -30.71 -16.75
C PHE A 225 -0.47 -31.81 -16.91
N TRP A 226 -1.32 -31.71 -17.94
CA TRP A 226 -2.36 -32.70 -18.17
C TRP A 226 -1.98 -33.81 -19.12
N GLY A 227 -0.80 -33.73 -19.74
CA GLY A 227 -0.40 -34.68 -20.75
C GLY A 227 -1.33 -34.63 -21.96
N ARG A 228 -0.86 -35.21 -23.06
CA ARG A 228 -1.67 -35.35 -24.26
C ARG A 228 -2.42 -36.66 -24.23
#